data_AF-A0A497EP37-F1
#
_entry.id   AF-A0A497EP37-F1
#
_cell.length_a   1.000
_cell.length_b   1.000
_cell.length_c   1.000
_cell.angle_alpha   90.00
_cell.angle_beta   90.00
_cell.angle_gamma   90.00
#
_symmetry.space_group_name_H-M   'P 1'
#
loop_
_entity.id
_entity.type
_entity.pdbx_description
1 polymer ?
#
loop_
_entity_poly.entity_id
_entity_poly.type
_entity_poly.pdbx_seq_one_letter_code
_entity_poly.pdbx_strand_id
1 'polypeptide(L)'
;MGKVWGIEAVARGVTQTAVAAAMVDIIGSSAIREGKAAISYERYDDAPDRVFLGMKSFAIVGEAWEDLEAYVMMYEPPYINVSVVLEPSLVKGIQSWAFIGLEPIHAKLVPNGVIVVDYKGAPEELLKLIPPTNKPYRLAVVDASGIDKLVTAPLAGAIAKVAPEIASKDALLAQIKDRYKAVAEAKAKSFEKGYESVKVMEVKPSV
;
A
#
# COMPACT_ATOMS: atom_id res chain seq x y z
N MET A 1 -5.54 21.61 -11.25
CA MET A 1 -5.52 20.34 -10.50
C MET A 1 -4.20 19.69 -10.79
N GLY A 2 -3.36 19.64 -9.76
CA GLY A 2 -2.11 18.91 -9.75
C GLY A 2 -2.33 17.40 -9.77
N LYS A 3 -1.23 16.68 -9.73
CA LYS A 3 -1.26 15.21 -9.72
C LYS A 3 -1.70 14.70 -8.34
N VAL A 4 -2.59 13.70 -8.35
CA VAL A 4 -3.07 13.02 -7.13
C VAL A 4 -2.75 11.54 -7.21
N TRP A 5 -2.32 10.97 -6.09
CA TRP A 5 -1.99 9.58 -5.93
C TRP A 5 -2.86 8.95 -4.86
N GLY A 6 -3.59 7.89 -5.23
CA GLY A 6 -4.31 7.03 -4.30
C GLY A 6 -3.43 5.86 -3.85
N ILE A 7 -3.41 5.60 -2.55
CA ILE A 7 -2.71 4.47 -1.95
C ILE A 7 -3.70 3.70 -1.08
N GLU A 8 -3.68 2.38 -1.17
CA GLU A 8 -4.40 1.52 -0.22
C GLU A 8 -3.44 0.56 0.47
N ALA A 9 -3.71 0.25 1.73
CA ALA A 9 -3.14 -0.90 2.44
C ALA A 9 -4.26 -1.91 2.71
N VAL A 10 -4.14 -3.10 2.14
CA VAL A 10 -5.09 -4.21 2.24
C VAL A 10 -4.56 -5.23 3.25
N ALA A 11 -5.36 -5.53 4.26
CA ALA A 11 -4.90 -6.25 5.44
C ALA A 11 -5.98 -7.15 6.06
N ARG A 12 -5.58 -7.98 7.03
CA ARG A 12 -6.47 -8.79 7.87
C ARG A 12 -6.89 -8.01 9.12
N GLY A 13 -8.19 -7.82 9.29
CA GLY A 13 -8.80 -7.17 10.45
C GLY A 13 -8.37 -7.79 11.78
N VAL A 14 -8.35 -6.94 12.80
CA VAL A 14 -7.85 -7.09 14.18
C VAL A 14 -6.35 -7.36 14.27
N THR A 15 -5.83 -8.25 13.42
CA THR A 15 -4.44 -8.73 13.47
C THR A 15 -3.45 -7.80 12.77
N GLN A 16 -3.88 -7.07 11.74
CA GLN A 16 -3.03 -6.20 10.93
C GLN A 16 -3.58 -4.77 10.80
N THR A 17 -4.67 -4.43 11.48
CA THR A 17 -5.34 -3.11 11.42
C THR A 17 -4.38 -1.96 11.72
N ALA A 18 -3.68 -2.04 12.86
CA ALA A 18 -2.70 -1.03 13.24
C ALA A 18 -1.52 -0.91 12.27
N VAL A 19 -1.16 -2.01 11.59
CA VAL A 19 -0.08 -2.03 10.60
C VAL A 19 -0.54 -1.38 9.29
N ALA A 20 -1.77 -1.66 8.84
CA ALA A 20 -2.35 -1.05 7.65
C ALA A 20 -2.51 0.46 7.81
N ALA A 21 -3.08 0.91 8.94
CA ALA A 21 -3.20 2.32 9.28
C ALA A 21 -1.83 3.00 9.37
N ALA A 22 -0.86 2.35 10.03
CA ALA A 22 0.51 2.87 10.10
C ALA A 22 1.17 2.99 8.72
N MET A 23 0.93 2.05 7.82
CA MET A 23 1.54 2.07 6.49
C MET A 23 1.07 3.28 5.67
N VAL A 24 -0.23 3.53 5.60
CA VAL A 24 -0.77 4.68 4.86
C VAL A 24 -0.40 6.01 5.50
N ASP A 25 -0.36 6.07 6.84
CA ASP A 25 0.10 7.26 7.57
C ASP A 25 1.60 7.55 7.34
N ILE A 26 2.45 6.53 7.31
CA ILE A 26 3.87 6.68 6.95
C ILE A 26 4.00 7.29 5.56
N ILE A 27 3.26 6.78 4.57
CA ILE A 27 3.34 7.27 3.19
C ILE A 27 2.85 8.72 3.12
N GLY A 28 1.68 9.02 3.66
CA GLY A 28 1.10 10.37 3.66
C GLY A 28 1.98 11.39 4.39
N SER A 29 2.45 11.05 5.59
CA SER A 29 3.36 11.91 6.37
C SER A 29 4.70 12.12 5.67
N SER A 30 5.20 11.11 4.93
CA SER A 30 6.43 11.27 4.14
C SER A 30 6.23 12.25 2.98
N ALA A 31 5.08 12.19 2.30
CA ALA A 31 4.75 13.15 1.26
C ALA A 31 4.61 14.59 1.82
N ILE A 32 4.00 14.74 3.00
CA ILE A 32 3.88 16.05 3.68
C ILE A 32 5.26 16.66 3.97
N ARG A 33 6.25 15.84 4.36
CA ARG A 33 7.63 16.32 4.57
C ARG A 33 8.27 16.89 3.31
N GLU A 34 7.81 16.50 2.13
CA GLU A 34 8.27 17.00 0.84
C GLU A 34 7.46 18.20 0.33
N GLY A 35 6.55 18.74 1.15
CA GLY A 35 5.71 19.88 0.79
C GLY A 35 4.46 19.53 -0.02
N LYS A 36 4.13 18.23 -0.17
CA LYS A 36 2.85 17.77 -0.75
C LYS A 36 1.74 17.86 0.30
N ALA A 37 0.49 17.79 -0.15
CA ALA A 37 -0.65 17.57 0.74
C ALA A 37 -0.95 16.07 0.84
N ALA A 38 -1.38 15.60 2.02
CA ALA A 38 -1.83 14.23 2.17
C ALA A 38 -2.88 14.08 3.27
N ILE A 39 -3.76 13.10 3.08
CA ILE A 39 -4.67 12.58 4.11
C ILE A 39 -4.53 11.06 4.19
N SER A 40 -4.72 10.50 5.37
CA SER A 40 -4.78 9.05 5.58
C SER A 40 -5.90 8.68 6.51
N TYR A 41 -6.63 7.62 6.19
CA TYR A 41 -7.82 7.20 6.94
C TYR A 41 -8.09 5.70 6.73
N GLU A 42 -8.88 5.10 7.62
CA GLU A 42 -9.34 3.72 7.48
C GLU A 42 -10.69 3.68 6.76
N ARG A 43 -10.96 2.61 6.00
CA ARG A 43 -12.25 2.45 5.34
C ARG A 43 -13.34 2.31 6.39
N TYR A 44 -14.28 3.25 6.40
CA TYR A 44 -15.35 3.29 7.40
C TYR A 44 -16.20 2.02 7.41
N ASP A 45 -16.49 1.46 6.24
CA ASP A 45 -17.33 0.26 6.09
C ASP A 45 -16.73 -1.00 6.72
N ASP A 46 -15.43 -1.01 7.00
CA ASP A 46 -14.76 -2.12 7.69
C ASP A 46 -14.89 -2.03 9.21
N ALA A 47 -15.34 -0.89 9.76
CA ALA A 47 -15.42 -0.67 11.19
C ALA A 47 -16.79 -1.06 11.79
N PRO A 48 -16.85 -1.81 12.91
CA PRO A 48 -15.71 -2.46 13.58
C PRO A 48 -15.23 -3.67 12.77
N ASP A 49 -13.92 -3.83 12.69
CA ASP A 49 -13.28 -4.89 11.94
C ASP A 49 -13.42 -6.26 12.62
N ARG A 50 -13.19 -7.33 11.85
CA ARG A 50 -13.31 -8.71 12.32
C ARG A 50 -12.03 -9.47 12.08
N VAL A 51 -11.71 -10.36 13.00
CA VAL A 51 -10.49 -11.18 12.95
C VAL A 51 -10.41 -11.88 11.60
N PHE A 52 -9.31 -11.65 10.89
CA PHE A 52 -9.01 -12.18 9.56
C PHE A 52 -9.94 -11.76 8.41
N LEU A 53 -10.92 -10.89 8.62
CA LEU A 53 -11.68 -10.33 7.50
C LEU A 53 -10.81 -9.31 6.74
N GLY A 54 -10.93 -9.25 5.42
CA GLY A 54 -10.20 -8.26 4.63
C GLY A 54 -10.67 -6.85 4.98
N MET A 55 -9.73 -5.93 5.16
CA MET A 55 -9.99 -4.52 5.41
C MET A 55 -9.04 -3.64 4.60
N LYS A 56 -9.37 -2.36 4.45
CA LYS A 56 -8.53 -1.37 3.76
C LYS A 56 -8.28 -0.12 4.59
N SER A 57 -7.07 0.41 4.48
CA SER A 57 -6.73 1.78 4.87
C SER A 57 -6.25 2.53 3.64
N PHE A 58 -6.43 3.85 3.61
CA PHE A 58 -6.09 4.69 2.46
C PHE A 58 -5.16 5.83 2.84
N ALA A 59 -4.31 6.21 1.88
CA ALA A 59 -3.71 7.53 1.84
C ALA A 59 -3.97 8.15 0.47
N ILE A 60 -4.23 9.45 0.46
CA ILE A 60 -4.36 10.23 -0.77
C ILE A 60 -3.36 11.36 -0.68
N VAL A 61 -2.48 11.46 -1.67
CA VAL A 61 -1.42 12.45 -1.76
C VAL A 61 -1.71 13.34 -2.96
N GLY A 62 -1.62 14.65 -2.81
CA GLY A 62 -1.78 15.65 -3.87
C GLY A 62 -0.62 16.63 -3.87
N GLU A 63 -0.42 17.35 -4.96
CA GLU A 63 0.61 18.41 -5.02
C GLU A 63 0.26 19.57 -4.08
N ALA A 64 -1.02 19.90 -3.93
CA ALA A 64 -1.52 20.88 -2.98
C ALA A 64 -2.84 20.45 -2.31
N TRP A 65 -3.31 21.19 -1.30
CA TRP A 65 -4.53 20.87 -0.56
C TRP A 65 -5.78 20.98 -1.42
N GLU A 66 -5.79 21.92 -2.37
CA GLU A 66 -6.87 22.15 -3.33
C GLU A 66 -7.12 20.90 -4.20
N ASP A 67 -6.09 20.08 -4.42
CA ASP A 67 -6.23 18.82 -5.18
C ASP A 67 -6.94 17.73 -4.37
N LEU A 68 -6.98 17.86 -3.04
CA LEU A 68 -7.54 16.87 -2.12
C LEU A 68 -8.99 17.16 -1.71
N GLU A 69 -9.52 18.35 -1.98
CA GLU A 69 -10.86 18.78 -1.55
C GLU A 69 -11.97 17.82 -1.98
N ALA A 70 -11.88 17.24 -3.17
CA ALA A 70 -12.86 16.28 -3.67
C ALA A 70 -12.78 14.92 -2.95
N TYR A 71 -11.62 14.58 -2.38
CA TYR A 71 -11.33 13.25 -1.85
C TYR A 71 -11.49 13.14 -0.33
N VAL A 72 -11.33 14.26 0.41
CA VAL A 72 -11.48 14.30 1.88
C VAL A 72 -12.84 13.81 2.40
N MET A 73 -13.88 13.82 1.55
CA MET A 73 -15.22 13.36 1.90
C MET A 73 -15.55 11.94 1.42
N MET A 74 -14.61 11.25 0.76
CA MET A 74 -14.87 9.93 0.17
C MET A 74 -14.52 8.80 1.15
N TYR A 75 -15.42 7.82 1.27
CA TYR A 75 -15.16 6.59 2.06
C TYR A 75 -14.03 5.74 1.48
N GLU A 76 -13.84 5.79 0.15
CA GLU A 76 -12.76 5.11 -0.55
C GLU A 76 -12.37 5.92 -1.79
N PRO A 77 -11.07 6.10 -2.07
CA PRO A 77 -10.63 6.76 -3.30
C PRO A 77 -11.16 6.03 -4.55
N PRO A 78 -11.50 6.76 -5.63
CA PRO A 78 -12.04 6.17 -6.85
C PRO A 78 -10.96 5.45 -7.69
N TYR A 79 -9.68 5.70 -7.39
CA TYR A 79 -8.55 5.06 -8.04
C TYR A 79 -7.38 4.87 -7.08
N ILE A 80 -6.53 3.89 -7.38
CA ILE A 80 -5.35 3.50 -6.61
C ILE A 80 -4.14 3.45 -7.54
N ASN A 81 -3.06 4.10 -7.14
CA ASN A 81 -1.75 4.04 -7.79
C ASN A 81 -0.89 2.92 -7.19
N VAL A 82 -0.98 2.74 -5.87
CA VAL A 82 -0.23 1.72 -5.13
C VAL A 82 -1.15 0.98 -4.16
N SER A 83 -1.25 -0.33 -4.32
CA SER A 83 -1.94 -1.23 -3.39
C SER A 83 -0.92 -2.03 -2.62
N VAL A 84 -0.87 -1.88 -1.29
CA VAL A 84 0.06 -2.57 -0.39
C VAL A 84 -0.70 -3.71 0.29
N VAL A 85 -0.31 -4.95 0.02
CA VAL A 85 -1.01 -6.15 0.49
C VAL A 85 -0.19 -6.81 1.60
N LEU A 86 -0.70 -6.76 2.83
CA LEU A 86 -0.01 -7.25 4.03
C LEU A 86 -0.12 -8.77 4.22
N GLU A 87 -0.98 -9.44 3.47
CA GLU A 87 -1.12 -10.89 3.53
C GLU A 87 -1.37 -11.47 2.13
N PRO A 88 -0.53 -12.41 1.65
CA PRO A 88 -0.52 -12.86 0.25
C PRO A 88 -1.86 -13.32 -0.32
N SER A 89 -2.72 -13.95 0.48
CA SER A 89 -3.97 -14.49 -0.06
C SER A 89 -5.01 -13.41 -0.41
N LEU A 90 -4.83 -12.17 0.09
CA LEU A 90 -5.68 -11.01 -0.23
C LEU A 90 -5.47 -10.48 -1.66
N VAL A 91 -4.45 -10.95 -2.39
CA VAL A 91 -4.28 -10.65 -3.83
C VAL A 91 -5.43 -11.18 -4.70
N LYS A 92 -6.22 -12.12 -4.17
CA LYS A 92 -7.47 -12.58 -4.81
C LYS A 92 -8.53 -11.49 -4.85
N GLY A 93 -8.42 -10.50 -3.97
CA GLY A 93 -9.46 -9.52 -3.70
C GLY A 93 -10.06 -9.69 -2.31
N ILE A 94 -10.88 -8.72 -1.92
CA ILE A 94 -11.64 -8.74 -0.66
C ILE A 94 -13.13 -8.70 -0.96
N GLN A 95 -13.94 -9.28 -0.08
CA GLN A 95 -15.37 -9.04 -0.16
C GLN A 95 -15.67 -7.66 0.42
N SER A 96 -16.29 -6.81 -0.38
CA SER A 96 -16.89 -5.59 0.11
C SER A 96 -18.16 -5.94 0.90
N TRP A 97 -18.51 -5.09 1.87
CA TRP A 97 -19.75 -5.23 2.64
C TRP A 97 -20.97 -5.22 1.70
N ALA A 98 -22.12 -5.73 2.16
CA ALA A 98 -23.40 -5.79 1.42
C ALA A 98 -23.50 -6.77 0.23
N PHE A 99 -22.79 -7.91 0.26
CA PHE A 99 -22.94 -8.99 -0.75
C PHE A 99 -22.61 -8.57 -2.19
N ILE A 100 -21.77 -7.54 -2.38
CA ILE A 100 -21.39 -6.98 -3.69
C ILE A 100 -20.41 -7.93 -4.44
N GLY A 101 -20.00 -9.02 -3.80
CA GLY A 101 -19.09 -10.01 -4.36
C GLY A 101 -17.64 -9.73 -4.00
N LEU A 102 -16.74 -10.47 -4.65
CA LEU A 102 -15.30 -10.30 -4.49
C LEU A 102 -14.86 -9.10 -5.34
N GLU A 103 -14.33 -8.06 -4.71
CA GLU A 103 -13.65 -6.97 -5.39
C GLU A 103 -12.18 -7.39 -5.63
N PRO A 104 -11.74 -7.61 -6.88
CA PRO A 104 -10.35 -7.96 -7.18
C PRO A 104 -9.39 -6.89 -6.68
N ILE A 105 -8.18 -7.30 -6.29
CA ILE A 105 -7.15 -6.38 -5.77
C ILE A 105 -6.78 -5.24 -6.74
N HIS A 106 -7.01 -5.44 -8.04
CA HIS A 106 -6.72 -4.45 -9.09
C HIS A 106 -7.94 -3.63 -9.53
N ALA A 107 -9.11 -3.81 -8.90
CA ALA A 107 -10.37 -3.20 -9.34
C ALA A 107 -10.24 -1.69 -9.54
N LYS A 108 -9.71 -1.01 -8.52
CA LYS A 108 -9.46 0.45 -8.51
C LYS A 108 -8.05 0.83 -8.94
N LEU A 109 -7.20 -0.14 -9.26
CA LEU A 109 -5.84 0.14 -9.70
C LEU A 109 -5.86 0.86 -11.05
N VAL A 110 -5.10 1.95 -11.16
CA VAL A 110 -4.87 2.66 -12.41
C VAL A 110 -4.01 1.82 -13.36
N PRO A 111 -4.12 2.00 -14.69
CA PRO A 111 -3.16 1.40 -15.61
C PRO A 111 -1.72 1.73 -15.23
N ASN A 112 -0.85 0.73 -15.24
CA ASN A 112 0.56 0.80 -14.82
C ASN A 112 0.78 1.09 -13.32
N GLY A 113 -0.27 1.01 -12.50
CA GLY A 113 -0.17 1.03 -11.04
C GLY A 113 0.62 -0.16 -10.49
N VAL A 114 0.89 -0.14 -9.19
CA VAL A 114 1.69 -1.17 -8.51
C VAL A 114 0.89 -1.88 -7.43
N ILE A 115 1.00 -3.20 -7.37
CA ILE A 115 0.60 -4.00 -6.22
C ILE A 115 1.89 -4.46 -5.53
N VAL A 116 2.10 -4.07 -4.28
CA VAL A 116 3.24 -4.46 -3.44
C VAL A 116 2.75 -5.48 -2.42
N VAL A 117 3.33 -6.68 -2.39
CA VAL A 117 2.86 -7.77 -1.51
C VAL A 117 3.97 -8.20 -0.55
N ASP A 118 3.64 -8.35 0.74
CA ASP A 118 4.49 -9.06 1.70
C ASP A 118 4.47 -10.56 1.37
N TYR A 119 5.46 -11.05 0.64
CA TYR A 119 5.56 -12.43 0.20
C TYR A 119 7.01 -12.86 -0.05
N LYS A 120 7.39 -13.98 0.56
CA LYS A 120 8.74 -14.60 0.38
C LYS A 120 8.94 -15.30 -0.95
N GLY A 121 7.86 -15.69 -1.63
CA GLY A 121 7.90 -16.48 -2.86
C GLY A 121 8.15 -15.63 -4.10
N ALA A 122 7.81 -16.17 -5.26
CA ALA A 122 8.01 -15.50 -6.54
C ALA A 122 6.71 -14.77 -6.99
N PRO A 123 6.78 -13.60 -7.66
CA PRO A 123 5.59 -12.91 -8.14
C PRO A 123 4.72 -13.77 -9.06
N GLU A 124 5.31 -14.70 -9.81
CA GLU A 124 4.63 -15.65 -10.71
C GLU A 124 3.64 -16.55 -9.96
N GLU A 125 3.93 -16.87 -8.69
CA GLU A 125 3.08 -17.71 -7.86
C GLU A 125 1.82 -16.97 -7.44
N LEU A 126 1.94 -15.68 -7.11
CA LEU A 126 0.81 -14.82 -6.77
C LEU A 126 -0.02 -14.48 -8.00
N LEU A 127 0.60 -14.27 -9.16
CA LEU A 127 -0.11 -13.95 -10.41
C LEU A 127 -1.15 -15.01 -10.76
N LYS A 128 -0.90 -16.29 -10.45
CA LYS A 128 -1.86 -17.40 -10.65
C LYS A 128 -3.13 -17.26 -9.79
N LEU A 129 -3.08 -16.47 -8.72
CA LEU A 129 -4.19 -16.26 -7.78
C LEU A 129 -4.95 -14.97 -8.05
N ILE A 130 -4.32 -14.00 -8.72
CA ILE A 130 -4.93 -12.70 -9.03
C ILE A 130 -5.96 -12.88 -10.15
N PRO A 131 -7.21 -12.39 -10.00
CA PRO A 131 -8.19 -12.43 -11.07
C PRO A 131 -7.69 -11.73 -12.34
N PRO A 132 -8.08 -12.20 -13.54
CA PRO A 132 -7.59 -11.62 -14.79
C PRO A 132 -8.11 -10.18 -14.99
N THR A 133 -7.39 -9.39 -15.79
CA THR A 133 -7.67 -7.97 -15.96
C THR A 133 -7.31 -7.47 -17.35
N ASN A 134 -7.97 -6.41 -17.80
CA ASN A 134 -7.67 -5.71 -19.05
C ASN A 134 -6.65 -4.56 -18.86
N LYS A 135 -6.20 -4.30 -17.62
CA LYS A 135 -5.25 -3.23 -17.30
C LYS A 135 -3.84 -3.80 -17.09
N PRO A 136 -2.78 -3.21 -17.69
CA PRO A 136 -1.42 -3.53 -17.30
C PRO A 136 -1.14 -3.01 -15.89
N TYR A 137 -0.31 -3.72 -15.13
CA TYR A 137 0.17 -3.27 -13.81
C TYR A 137 1.52 -3.90 -13.47
N ARG A 138 2.15 -3.43 -12.39
CA ARG A 138 3.38 -4.01 -11.84
C ARG A 138 3.06 -4.77 -10.56
N LEU A 139 3.54 -6.00 -10.46
CA LEU A 139 3.45 -6.83 -9.25
C LEU A 139 4.83 -6.84 -8.57
N ALA A 140 4.92 -6.25 -7.40
CA ALA A 140 6.11 -6.19 -6.58
C ALA A 140 5.96 -7.09 -5.35
N VAL A 141 6.98 -7.89 -5.04
CA VAL A 141 7.00 -8.76 -3.85
C VAL A 141 8.24 -8.51 -3.02
N VAL A 142 8.08 -8.53 -1.70
CA VAL A 142 9.15 -8.39 -0.72
C VAL A 142 8.84 -9.26 0.49
N ASP A 143 9.85 -9.93 1.05
CA ASP A 143 9.70 -10.74 2.28
C ASP A 143 9.73 -9.83 3.52
N ALA A 144 8.75 -8.94 3.64
CA ALA A 144 8.72 -7.94 4.70
C ALA A 144 8.59 -8.59 6.08
N SER A 145 7.70 -9.58 6.21
CA SER A 145 7.51 -10.38 7.42
C SER A 145 8.74 -11.21 7.83
N GLY A 146 9.53 -11.68 6.86
CA GLY A 146 10.82 -12.33 7.12
C GLY A 146 11.93 -11.36 7.52
N ILE A 147 11.88 -10.10 7.07
CA ILE A 147 12.89 -9.08 7.38
C ILE A 147 12.64 -8.44 8.76
N ASP A 148 11.40 -8.05 9.05
CA ASP A 148 11.06 -7.28 10.26
C ASP A 148 9.63 -7.56 10.73
N LYS A 149 9.45 -7.81 12.04
CA LYS A 149 8.14 -8.05 12.66
C LYS A 149 7.12 -6.94 12.41
N LEU A 150 7.55 -5.68 12.29
CA LEU A 150 6.64 -4.56 12.10
C LEU A 150 6.28 -4.31 10.63
N VAL A 151 6.89 -5.02 9.67
CA VAL A 151 6.72 -5.02 8.19
C VAL A 151 6.69 -3.69 7.44
N THR A 152 6.25 -2.60 8.07
CA THR A 152 6.14 -1.24 7.52
C THR A 152 7.48 -0.71 7.03
N ALA A 153 8.58 -0.97 7.74
CA ALA A 153 9.91 -0.53 7.33
C ALA A 153 10.36 -1.17 6.00
N PRO A 154 10.42 -2.52 5.86
CA PRO A 154 10.77 -3.14 4.58
C PRO A 154 9.75 -2.84 3.48
N LEU A 155 8.46 -2.74 3.78
CA LEU A 155 7.43 -2.34 2.79
C LEU A 155 7.63 -0.90 2.32
N ALA A 156 7.93 0.06 3.21
CA ALA A 156 8.26 1.43 2.84
C ALA A 156 9.51 1.48 1.93
N GLY A 157 10.51 0.63 2.21
CA GLY A 157 11.69 0.48 1.35
C GLY A 157 11.32 -0.01 -0.04
N ALA A 158 10.48 -1.04 -0.13
CA ALA A 158 9.97 -1.53 -1.41
C ALA A 158 9.20 -0.44 -2.18
N ILE A 159 8.32 0.31 -1.49
CA ILE A 159 7.53 1.41 -2.07
C ILE A 159 8.44 2.52 -2.62
N ALA A 160 9.49 2.91 -1.86
CA ALA A 160 10.45 3.90 -2.30
C ALA A 160 11.15 3.55 -3.63
N LYS A 161 11.26 2.25 -3.96
CA LYS A 161 11.85 1.79 -5.23
C LYS A 161 10.83 1.73 -6.37
N VAL A 162 9.60 1.31 -6.09
CA VAL A 162 8.59 1.05 -7.13
C VAL A 162 7.68 2.24 -7.43
N ALA A 163 7.53 3.17 -6.49
CA ALA A 163 6.69 4.36 -6.60
C ALA A 163 7.36 5.62 -5.97
N PRO A 164 8.58 6.00 -6.41
CA PRO A 164 9.32 7.14 -5.86
C PRO A 164 8.61 8.50 -6.06
N GLU A 165 7.64 8.58 -6.97
CA GLU A 165 6.87 9.80 -7.23
C GLU A 165 5.92 10.20 -6.08
N ILE A 166 5.54 9.26 -5.21
CA ILE A 166 4.63 9.51 -4.08
C ILE A 166 5.40 10.16 -2.94
N ALA A 167 6.52 9.57 -2.55
CA ALA A 167 7.46 10.10 -1.58
C ALA A 167 8.86 9.55 -1.88
N SER A 168 9.90 10.37 -1.73
CA SER A 168 11.28 9.93 -1.94
C SER A 168 11.72 8.89 -0.91
N LYS A 169 12.79 8.17 -1.26
CA LYS A 169 13.47 7.24 -0.35
C LYS A 169 13.86 7.92 0.96
N ASP A 170 14.39 9.13 0.90
CA ASP A 170 14.88 9.86 2.07
C ASP A 170 13.72 10.30 2.98
N ALA A 171 12.61 10.77 2.40
CA ALA A 171 11.43 11.16 3.17
C ALA A 171 10.79 9.96 3.88
N LEU A 172 10.64 8.83 3.18
CA LEU A 172 10.13 7.58 3.76
C LEU A 172 11.05 7.05 4.86
N LEU A 173 12.37 7.04 4.64
CA LEU A 173 13.34 6.60 5.64
C LEU A 173 13.32 7.51 6.87
N ALA A 174 13.25 8.83 6.68
CA ALA A 174 13.14 9.80 7.77
C ALA A 174 11.86 9.56 8.59
N GLN A 175 10.71 9.36 7.93
CA GLN A 175 9.45 9.09 8.60
C GLN A 175 9.47 7.75 9.36
N ILE A 176 10.12 6.71 8.82
CA ILE A 176 10.33 5.43 9.52
C ILE A 176 11.19 5.62 10.78
N LYS A 177 12.29 6.37 10.69
CA LYS A 177 13.15 6.68 11.84
C LYS A 177 12.40 7.47 12.91
N ASP A 178 11.61 8.45 12.49
CA ASP A 178 10.84 9.30 13.40
C ASP A 178 9.65 8.59 14.06
N ARG A 179 8.99 7.66 13.36
CA ARG A 179 7.92 6.85 13.94
C ARG A 179 8.45 5.84 14.96
N TYR A 180 9.63 5.27 14.69
CA TYR A 180 10.21 4.20 15.48
C TYR A 180 11.52 4.62 16.17
N LYS A 181 11.55 5.81 16.79
CA LYS A 181 12.77 6.45 17.34
C LYS A 181 13.63 5.52 18.21
N ALA A 182 13.00 4.73 19.08
CA ALA A 182 13.69 3.83 20.00
C ALA A 182 14.51 2.73 19.28
N VAL A 183 14.17 2.41 18.04
CA VAL A 183 14.79 1.34 17.24
C VAL A 183 15.14 1.83 15.82
N ALA A 184 15.36 3.13 15.65
CA ALA A 184 15.48 3.79 14.35
C ALA A 184 16.54 3.15 13.44
N GLU A 185 17.72 2.83 13.97
CA GLU A 185 18.81 2.23 13.19
C GLU A 185 18.51 0.79 12.75
N ALA A 186 17.80 0.01 13.58
CA ALA A 186 17.33 -1.31 13.18
C ALA A 186 16.29 -1.19 12.05
N LYS A 187 15.36 -0.23 12.16
CA LYS A 187 14.34 0.00 11.12
C LYS A 187 14.91 0.56 9.83
N ALA A 188 15.95 1.38 9.89
CA ALA A 188 16.68 1.83 8.73
C ALA A 188 17.29 0.65 7.97
N LYS A 189 17.93 -0.29 8.68
CA LYS A 189 18.44 -1.51 8.05
C LYS A 189 17.34 -2.36 7.43
N SER A 190 16.19 -2.52 8.10
CA SER A 190 15.04 -3.23 7.56
C SER A 190 14.47 -2.55 6.30
N PHE A 191 14.42 -1.22 6.30
CA PHE A 191 14.01 -0.42 5.14
C PHE A 191 14.95 -0.63 3.95
N GLU A 192 16.26 -0.52 4.15
CA GLU A 192 17.25 -0.73 3.08
C GLU A 192 17.16 -2.15 2.50
N LYS A 193 17.03 -3.17 3.36
CA LYS A 193 16.80 -4.55 2.91
C LYS A 193 15.55 -4.68 2.05
N GLY A 194 14.45 -4.04 2.42
CA GLY A 194 13.21 -4.04 1.63
C GLY A 194 13.38 -3.35 0.27
N TYR A 195 14.10 -2.22 0.24
CA TYR A 195 14.45 -1.49 -0.98
C TYR A 195 15.31 -2.34 -1.93
N GLU A 196 16.32 -3.03 -1.41
CA GLU A 196 17.23 -3.83 -2.22
C GLU A 196 16.55 -5.12 -2.74
N SER A 197 15.81 -5.81 -1.86
CA SER A 197 15.30 -7.16 -2.13
C SER A 197 13.97 -7.24 -2.87
N VAL A 198 13.23 -6.13 -3.03
CA VAL A 198 11.96 -6.14 -3.76
C VAL A 198 12.15 -6.60 -5.21
N LYS A 199 11.36 -7.59 -5.61
CA LYS A 199 11.31 -8.13 -6.97
C LYS A 199 10.07 -7.58 -7.65
N VAL A 200 10.22 -7.12 -8.89
CA VAL A 200 9.13 -6.49 -9.65
C VAL A 200 8.92 -7.25 -10.95
N MET A 201 7.66 -7.50 -11.27
CA MET A 201 7.21 -8.10 -12.52
C MET A 201 6.21 -7.18 -13.19
N GLU A 202 6.33 -7.03 -14.50
CA GLU A 202 5.28 -6.42 -15.32
C GLU A 202 4.20 -7.45 -15.67
N VAL A 203 2.95 -7.11 -15.37
CA VAL A 203 1.80 -7.94 -15.69
C VAL A 203 1.06 -7.31 -16.87
N LYS A 204 0.98 -8.09 -17.95
CA LYS A 204 0.24 -7.72 -19.16
C LYS A 204 -1.26 -8.00 -18.98
N PRO A 205 -2.13 -7.28 -19.70
CA PRO A 205 -3.55 -7.61 -19.77
C PRO A 205 -3.76 -9.08 -20.17
N SER A 206 -4.73 -9.72 -19.54
CA SER A 206 -5.08 -11.13 -19.74
C SER A 206 -6.54 -11.36 -20.17
N VAL A 207 -7.29 -10.26 -20.40
CA VAL A 207 -8.65 -10.22 -20.96
C VAL A 207 -8.75 -9.07 -21.96
#